data_AF-A0A5C8GD18-F1
#
_entry.id   AF-A0A5C8GD18-F1
#
_cell.length_a   1.000
_cell.length_b   1.000
_cell.length_c   1.000
_cell.angle_alpha   90.00
_cell.angle_beta   90.00
_cell.angle_gamma   90.00
#
_symmetry.space_group_name_H-M   'P 1'
#
loop_
_entity.id
_entity.type
_entity.pdbx_description
1 polymer ?
#
loop_
_entity_poly.entity_id
_entity_poly.type
_entity_poly.pdbx_seq_one_letter_code
_entity_poly.pdbx_strand_id
1 'polypeptide(L)'
;MGRRLKTTSRQMLLLCGIVLGMASMAMQSCSEAARDDRPALCGNWESVEGKPDVLIYKEGKAYKVTVFKRKGLGRELKPQTYLLQMENGNLFMNTGFRIDVAYNEETDVLTFSPNGDYVRVRQEQTKQ
;
A
#
# COMPACT_ATOMS: atom_id res chain seq x y z
N MET A 1 51.50 -12.13 -24.87
CA MET A 1 52.12 -12.09 -23.52
C MET A 1 51.01 -12.08 -22.46
N GLY A 2 50.62 -13.24 -21.93
CA GLY A 2 49.69 -13.32 -20.79
C GLY A 2 50.49 -13.53 -19.50
N ARG A 3 50.48 -12.57 -18.58
CA ARG A 3 51.13 -12.73 -17.27
C ARG A 3 50.28 -13.67 -16.41
N ARG A 4 50.80 -14.86 -16.11
CA ARG A 4 50.18 -15.82 -15.20
C ARG A 4 50.38 -15.33 -13.77
N LEU A 5 49.32 -14.81 -13.13
CA LEU A 5 49.37 -14.46 -11.70
C LEU A 5 49.63 -15.73 -10.89
N LYS A 6 50.74 -15.75 -10.15
CA LYS A 6 51.03 -16.78 -9.14
C LYS A 6 50.47 -16.31 -7.80
N THR A 7 49.20 -16.56 -7.56
CA THR A 7 48.56 -16.27 -6.27
C THR A 7 48.95 -17.34 -5.25
N THR A 8 49.57 -16.94 -4.14
CA THR A 8 49.87 -17.86 -3.03
C THR A 8 48.59 -18.14 -2.21
N SER A 9 48.47 -19.33 -1.61
CA SER A 9 47.27 -19.77 -0.87
C SER A 9 46.76 -18.75 0.17
N ARG A 10 47.66 -18.02 0.85
CA ARG A 10 47.29 -16.91 1.77
C ARG A 10 46.64 -15.70 1.07
N GLN A 11 47.10 -15.33 -0.11
CA GLN A 11 46.51 -14.26 -0.90
C GLN A 11 45.14 -14.67 -1.45
N MET A 12 44.96 -15.94 -1.77
CA MET A 12 43.67 -16.48 -2.19
C MET A 12 42.65 -16.46 -1.06
N LEU A 13 43.05 -16.80 0.18
CA LEU A 13 42.19 -16.71 1.35
C LEU A 13 41.76 -15.27 1.67
N LEU A 14 42.68 -14.30 1.56
CA LEU A 14 42.37 -12.88 1.75
C LEU A 14 41.38 -12.36 0.70
N LEU A 15 41.57 -12.72 -0.57
CA LEU A 15 40.64 -12.35 -1.64
C LEU A 15 39.26 -12.98 -1.43
N CYS A 16 39.18 -14.24 -1.01
CA CYS A 16 37.92 -14.87 -0.65
C CYS A 16 37.22 -14.14 0.51
N GLY A 17 37.95 -13.74 1.55
CA GLY A 17 37.39 -12.98 2.66
C GLY A 17 36.82 -11.62 2.23
N ILE A 18 37.53 -10.90 1.37
CA ILE A 18 37.06 -9.61 0.82
C ILE A 18 35.81 -9.82 -0.04
N VAL A 19 35.79 -10.83 -0.91
CA VAL A 19 34.63 -11.13 -1.76
C VAL A 19 33.41 -11.53 -0.93
N LEU A 20 33.58 -12.37 0.10
CA LEU A 20 32.50 -12.75 1.02
C LEU A 20 31.99 -11.55 1.84
N GLY A 21 32.91 -10.68 2.29
CA GLY A 21 32.57 -9.44 2.97
C GLY A 21 31.74 -8.50 2.09
N MET A 22 32.17 -8.26 0.85
CA MET A 22 31.41 -7.43 -0.10
C MET A 22 30.06 -8.05 -0.48
N ALA A 23 29.98 -9.38 -0.65
CA ALA A 23 28.72 -10.07 -0.91
C ALA A 23 27.73 -9.94 0.26
N SER A 24 28.22 -10.00 1.51
CA SER A 24 27.37 -9.84 2.70
C SER A 24 26.80 -8.43 2.85
N MET A 25 27.57 -7.39 2.47
CA MET A 25 27.10 -6.00 2.48
C MET A 25 26.03 -5.75 1.41
N ALA A 26 26.14 -6.40 0.25
CA ALA A 26 25.13 -6.30 -0.81
C ALA A 26 23.78 -6.95 -0.41
N MET A 27 23.77 -7.88 0.55
CA MET A 27 22.54 -8.55 1.01
C MET A 27 21.78 -7.77 2.09
N GLN A 28 22.34 -6.74 2.70
CA GLN A 28 21.62 -5.90 3.68
C GLN A 28 20.59 -4.96 3.02
N SER A 29 20.57 -4.88 1.69
CA SER A 29 19.57 -4.11 0.92
C SER A 29 18.31 -4.93 0.60
N CYS A 30 18.10 -6.09 1.22
CA CYS A 30 16.83 -6.81 1.14
C CYS A 30 15.76 -6.07 1.93
N SER A 31 15.18 -5.07 1.25
CA SER A 31 13.80 -4.61 1.31
C SER A 31 13.07 -4.94 2.61
N GLU A 32 12.79 -3.91 3.41
CA GLU A 32 11.51 -3.86 4.09
C GLU A 32 10.46 -4.08 3.00
N ALA A 33 9.95 -5.31 2.88
CA ALA A 33 8.81 -5.57 2.04
C ALA A 33 7.69 -4.72 2.63
N ALA A 34 7.43 -3.57 2.02
CA ALA A 34 6.40 -2.64 2.46
C ALA A 34 5.14 -3.48 2.73
N ARG A 35 4.68 -3.45 3.98
CA ARG A 35 3.49 -4.21 4.38
C ARG A 35 2.37 -3.83 3.41
N ASP A 36 1.74 -4.85 2.84
CA ASP A 36 0.55 -4.62 2.02
C ASP A 36 -0.61 -4.38 2.98
N ASP A 37 -0.91 -3.11 3.24
CA ASP A 37 -1.94 -2.70 4.20
C ASP A 37 -3.36 -2.76 3.61
N ARG A 38 -3.49 -2.93 2.28
CA ARG A 38 -4.79 -2.97 1.58
C ARG A 38 -5.78 -4.01 2.12
N PRO A 39 -5.38 -5.21 2.59
CA PRO A 39 -6.30 -6.13 3.26
C PRO A 39 -7.00 -5.51 4.48
N ALA A 40 -6.29 -4.74 5.30
CA ALA A 40 -6.84 -4.10 6.51
C ALA A 40 -7.84 -2.99 6.17
N LEU A 41 -7.74 -2.44 4.95
CA LEU A 41 -8.62 -1.37 4.49
C LEU A 41 -9.98 -1.86 4.00
N CYS A 42 -10.15 -3.17 3.74
CA CYS A 42 -11.42 -3.70 3.27
C CYS A 42 -12.55 -3.46 4.29
N GLY A 43 -13.67 -2.91 3.81
CA GLY A 43 -14.81 -2.54 4.64
C GLY A 43 -15.50 -1.27 4.17
N ASN A 44 -16.57 -0.92 4.87
CA ASN A 44 -17.30 0.33 4.67
C ASN A 44 -16.67 1.43 5.53
N TRP A 45 -16.58 2.63 4.96
CA TRP A 45 -15.99 3.81 5.56
C TRP A 45 -16.92 5.00 5.37
N GLU A 46 -17.21 5.71 6.45
CA GLU A 46 -18.09 6.88 6.48
C GLU A 46 -17.26 8.16 6.56
N SER A 47 -17.65 9.19 5.81
CA SER A 47 -16.91 10.46 5.80
C SER A 47 -17.15 11.27 7.08
N VAL A 48 -16.08 11.82 7.66
CA VAL A 48 -16.17 12.73 8.81
C VAL A 48 -16.74 14.09 8.42
N GLU A 49 -16.47 14.57 7.20
CA GLU A 49 -16.91 15.88 6.69
C GLU A 49 -18.21 15.80 5.86
N GLY A 50 -18.90 14.66 5.90
CA GLY A 50 -20.14 14.44 5.13
C GLY A 50 -19.93 14.40 3.61
N LYS A 51 -18.73 14.03 3.15
CA LYS A 51 -18.50 13.58 1.77
C LYS A 51 -19.21 12.22 1.55
N PRO A 52 -19.30 11.72 0.31
CA PRO A 52 -19.91 10.42 0.10
C PRO A 52 -19.07 9.29 0.71
N ASP A 53 -19.74 8.31 1.29
CA ASP A 53 -19.15 7.12 1.90
C ASP A 53 -18.44 6.25 0.87
N VAL A 54 -17.52 5.41 1.34
CA VAL A 54 -16.74 4.52 0.48
C VAL A 54 -16.75 3.07 0.95
N LEU A 55 -16.72 2.14 0.01
CA LEU A 55 -16.48 0.72 0.25
C LEU A 55 -15.16 0.33 -0.40
N ILE A 56 -14.29 -0.28 0.40
CA ILE A 56 -13.06 -0.89 -0.09
C ILE A 56 -13.23 -2.41 -0.07
N TYR A 57 -12.92 -3.07 -1.18
CA TYR A 57 -13.03 -4.52 -1.30
C TYR A 57 -11.98 -5.08 -2.24
N LYS A 58 -11.72 -6.38 -2.09
CA LYS A 58 -10.84 -7.14 -2.97
C LYS A 58 -11.67 -7.84 -4.04
N GLU A 59 -11.26 -7.71 -5.29
CA GLU A 59 -11.80 -8.46 -6.42
C GLU A 59 -10.65 -9.15 -7.16
N GLY A 60 -10.56 -10.48 -7.03
CA GLY A 60 -9.42 -11.25 -7.53
C GLY A 60 -8.12 -10.83 -6.87
N LYS A 61 -7.20 -10.24 -7.66
CA LYS A 61 -5.91 -9.70 -7.19
C LYS A 61 -5.93 -8.18 -6.97
N ALA A 62 -7.00 -7.50 -7.35
CA ALA A 62 -7.11 -6.05 -7.26
C ALA A 62 -7.88 -5.63 -6.00
N TYR A 63 -7.51 -4.49 -5.43
CA TYR A 63 -8.32 -3.79 -4.44
C TYR A 63 -9.04 -2.64 -5.14
N LYS A 64 -10.30 -2.45 -4.79
CA LYS A 64 -11.19 -1.46 -5.40
C LYS A 64 -11.80 -0.57 -4.33
N VAL A 65 -11.97 0.70 -4.68
CA VAL A 65 -12.69 1.70 -3.87
C VAL A 65 -13.95 2.08 -4.64
N THR A 66 -15.11 1.83 -4.06
CA THR A 66 -16.39 2.32 -4.58
C THR A 66 -16.83 3.52 -3.75
N VAL A 67 -17.05 4.66 -4.41
CA VAL A 67 -17.60 5.88 -3.81
C VAL A 67 -19.10 5.91 -4.03
N PHE A 68 -19.87 5.97 -2.95
CA PHE A 68 -21.33 5.91 -2.97
C PHE A 68 -21.98 7.28 -3.18
N LYS A 69 -23.31 7.29 -3.28
CA LYS A 69 -24.13 8.51 -3.35
C LYS A 69 -24.20 9.14 -1.96
N ARG A 70 -24.14 10.48 -1.87
CA ARG A 70 -24.62 11.21 -0.70
C ARG A 70 -26.15 10.98 -0.61
N LYS A 71 -26.71 10.75 0.58
CA LYS A 71 -28.17 10.83 0.79
C LYS A 71 -28.62 12.27 0.51
N GLY A 72 -29.15 12.57 -0.68
CA GLY A 72 -29.53 13.93 -1.07
C GLY A 72 -30.40 13.99 -2.34
N LEU A 73 -31.34 14.95 -2.35
CA LEU A 73 -32.47 15.09 -3.28
C LEU A 73 -32.08 15.07 -4.78
N GLY A 74 -32.61 14.10 -5.51
CA GLY A 74 -33.05 14.28 -6.89
C GLY A 74 -32.03 14.12 -8.03
N ARG A 75 -30.76 13.80 -7.79
CA ARG A 75 -29.79 13.54 -8.87
C ARG A 75 -29.18 12.14 -8.78
N GLU A 76 -29.49 11.30 -9.76
CA GLU A 76 -29.01 9.92 -9.82
C GLU A 76 -27.54 9.87 -10.28
N LEU A 77 -26.60 10.00 -9.35
CA LEU A 77 -25.17 9.80 -9.62
C LEU A 77 -24.79 8.34 -9.39
N LYS A 78 -24.45 7.61 -10.46
CA LYS A 78 -24.03 6.19 -10.35
C LYS A 78 -22.80 6.08 -9.44
N PRO A 79 -22.71 5.05 -8.56
CA PRO A 79 -21.49 4.77 -7.82
C PRO A 79 -20.31 4.65 -8.77
N GLN A 80 -19.16 5.19 -8.37
CA GLN A 80 -17.93 5.10 -9.15
C GLN A 80 -16.94 4.20 -8.45
N THR A 81 -16.27 3.34 -9.21
CA THR A 81 -15.33 2.36 -8.69
C THR A 81 -13.95 2.60 -9.30
N TYR A 82 -12.95 2.71 -8.43
CA TYR A 82 -11.56 2.95 -8.78
C TYR A 82 -10.65 1.84 -8.24
N LEU A 83 -9.45 1.74 -8.79
CA LEU A 83 -8.43 0.81 -8.30
C LEU A 83 -7.64 1.44 -7.15
N LEU A 84 -7.50 0.70 -6.05
CA LEU A 84 -6.59 1.04 -4.96
C LEU A 84 -5.22 0.42 -5.25
N GLN A 85 -4.26 1.27 -5.56
CA GLN A 85 -2.91 0.88 -5.94
C GLN A 85 -1.94 1.18 -4.80
N MET A 86 -0.83 0.43 -4.76
CA MET A 86 0.27 0.64 -3.82
C MET A 86 1.57 0.68 -4.60
N GLU A 87 2.35 1.74 -4.43
CA GLU A 87 3.64 1.93 -5.09
C GLU A 87 4.64 2.50 -4.08
N ASN A 88 5.75 1.80 -3.84
CA ASN A 88 6.80 2.19 -2.88
C ASN A 88 6.25 2.54 -1.48
N GLY A 89 5.26 1.78 -1.01
CA GLY A 89 4.59 2.00 0.28
C GLY A 89 3.50 3.07 0.28
N ASN A 90 3.28 3.77 -0.84
CA ASN A 90 2.24 4.79 -0.96
C ASN A 90 0.97 4.21 -1.57
N LEU A 91 -0.16 4.41 -0.90
CA LEU A 91 -1.48 4.04 -1.41
C LEU A 91 -2.10 5.20 -2.17
N PHE A 92 -2.72 4.91 -3.31
CA PHE A 92 -3.41 5.92 -4.10
C PHE A 92 -4.49 5.31 -5.01
N MET A 93 -5.38 6.16 -5.50
CA MET A 93 -6.30 5.83 -6.59
C MET A 93 -6.32 6.94 -7.63
N ASN A 94 -6.72 6.62 -8.86
CA ASN A 94 -6.85 7.59 -9.94
C ASN A 94 -8.33 7.75 -10.31
N THR A 95 -8.85 8.96 -10.14
CA THR A 95 -10.24 9.33 -10.46
C THR A 95 -10.33 10.30 -11.67
N GLY A 96 -9.25 10.39 -12.45
CA GLY A 96 -8.96 11.49 -13.39
C GLY A 96 -7.78 12.34 -12.93
N PHE A 97 -7.44 12.25 -11.64
CA PHE A 97 -6.23 12.75 -11.01
C PHE A 97 -5.87 11.82 -9.84
N ARG A 98 -4.64 11.93 -9.33
CA ARG A 98 -4.15 11.10 -8.23
C ARG A 98 -4.77 11.57 -6.90
N ILE A 99 -5.37 10.64 -6.19
CA ILE A 99 -5.83 10.78 -4.80
C ILE A 99 -4.91 9.91 -3.96
N ASP A 100 -4.12 10.53 -3.08
CA ASP A 100 -3.32 9.78 -2.10
C ASP A 100 -4.21 9.28 -0.97
N VAL A 101 -3.90 8.10 -0.47
CA VAL A 101 -4.62 7.40 0.59
C VAL A 101 -3.65 7.12 1.74
N ALA A 102 -4.01 7.54 2.95
CA ALA A 102 -3.27 7.24 4.16
C ALA A 102 -4.17 6.50 5.14
N TYR A 103 -3.59 5.56 5.90
CA TYR A 103 -4.31 4.81 6.93
C TYR A 103 -3.55 4.88 8.24
N ASN A 104 -4.24 5.30 9.30
CA ASN A 104 -3.74 5.24 10.67
C ASN A 104 -4.37 4.04 11.38
N GLU A 105 -3.56 3.02 11.67
CA GLU A 105 -3.98 1.79 12.35
C GLU A 105 -4.37 2.03 13.82
N GLU A 106 -3.74 2.98 14.51
CA GLU A 106 -4.01 3.25 15.93
C GLU A 106 -5.40 3.87 16.14
N THR A 107 -5.81 4.74 15.22
CA THR A 107 -7.10 5.44 15.31
C THR A 107 -8.19 4.85 14.40
N ASP A 108 -7.84 3.86 13.56
CA ASP A 108 -8.69 3.31 12.49
C ASP A 108 -9.31 4.40 11.60
N VAL A 109 -8.45 5.32 11.14
CA VAL A 109 -8.82 6.46 10.28
C VAL A 109 -8.18 6.32 8.92
N LEU A 110 -8.99 6.49 7.88
CA LEU A 110 -8.57 6.49 6.48
C LEU A 110 -8.69 7.91 5.91
N THR A 111 -7.60 8.47 5.40
CA THR A 111 -7.60 9.81 4.81
C THR A 111 -7.43 9.71 3.30
N PHE A 112 -8.34 10.32 2.55
CA PHE A 112 -8.19 10.55 1.11
C PHE A 112 -7.79 12.01 0.90
N SER A 113 -6.65 12.29 0.31
CA SER A 113 -6.25 13.69 0.03
C SER A 113 -6.66 14.10 -1.38
N PRO A 114 -7.48 15.16 -1.57
CA PRO A 114 -7.90 16.19 -0.60
C PRO A 114 -9.33 16.00 -0.02
N ASN A 115 -9.91 14.81 -0.10
CA ASN A 115 -11.30 14.53 0.29
C ASN A 115 -11.53 14.36 1.81
N GLY A 116 -10.49 14.38 2.63
CA GLY A 116 -10.57 14.37 4.09
C GLY A 116 -10.63 12.97 4.69
N ASP A 117 -11.02 12.93 5.96
CA ASP A 117 -10.96 11.74 6.81
C ASP A 117 -12.25 10.92 6.78
N TYR A 118 -12.07 9.61 6.95
CA TYR A 118 -13.10 8.60 6.97
C TYR A 118 -12.88 7.64 8.14
N VAL A 119 -13.99 7.20 8.74
CA VAL A 119 -13.99 6.26 9.88
C VAL A 119 -14.71 4.96 9.49
N ARG A 120 -14.25 3.84 10.04
CA ARG A 120 -14.82 2.53 9.71
C ARG A 120 -16.23 2.38 10.26
N VAL A 121 -17.15 1.94 9.39
CA VAL A 121 -18.52 1.61 9.81
C VAL A 121 -18.49 0.27 10.54
N ARG A 122 -18.69 0.31 11.86
CA ARG A 122 -18.89 -0.90 12.66
C ARG A 122 -20.32 -1.39 12.44
N GLN A 123 -20.48 -2.59 11.91
CA GLN A 123 -21.80 -3.23 11.88
C GLN A 123 -22.18 -3.59 13.33
N GLU A 124 -23.10 -2.84 13.91
CA GLU A 124 -23.80 -3.34 15.10
C GLU A 124 -24.51 -4.63 14.69
N GLN A 125 -24.13 -5.74 15.33
CA GLN A 125 -24.83 -7.00 15.18
C GLN A 125 -26.26 -6.82 15.73
N THR A 126 -27.20 -6.43 14.88
CA THR A 126 -28.61 -6.59 15.19
C THR A 126 -28.88 -8.10 15.20
N LYS A 127 -28.71 -8.71 16.38
CA LYS A 127 -29.19 -10.07 16.66
C LYS A 127 -30.67 -10.14 16.25
N GLN A 128 -30.95 -10.94 15.23
CA GLN A 128 -32.27 -11.48 14.96
C GLN A 128 -32.36 -12.88 15.57
#